data_AF-A0A925TK19-F1
#
_entry.id   AF-A0A925TK19-F1
#
_cell.length_a   1.000
_cell.length_b   1.000
_cell.length_c   1.000
_cell.angle_alpha   90.00
_cell.angle_beta   90.00
_cell.angle_gamma   90.00
#
_symmetry.space_group_name_H-M   'P 1'
#
loop_
_entity.id
_entity.type
_entity.pdbx_description
1 polymer ?
#
loop_
_entity_poly.entity_id
_entity_poly.type
_entity_poly.pdbx_seq_one_letter_code
_entity_poly.pdbx_strand_id
1 'polypeptide(L)'
;MSFRKVEKPKAPLPQKEREAIVDLLHLCLYADAHIALNEGEVVSDLVETIGWDTNLSFSSYESKSIAAARAAKESPAAKQEFLSFAAERLQTKESQTLALDVCKRLFYADGSTAENESALLAEIRAALKK
;
A
#
# COMPACT_ATOMS: atom_id res chain seq x y z
N MET A 1 -14.30 -17.99 0.43
CA MET A 1 -14.88 -16.76 1.02
C MET A 1 -14.79 -15.66 -0.04
N SER A 2 -15.88 -14.95 -0.34
CA SER A 2 -15.82 -13.80 -1.25
C SER A 2 -15.31 -12.60 -0.46
N PHE A 3 -14.04 -12.25 -0.65
CA PHE A 3 -13.48 -11.02 -0.08
C PHE A 3 -14.09 -9.82 -0.82
N ARG A 4 -14.43 -8.77 -0.07
CA ARG A 4 -15.03 -7.55 -0.62
C ARG A 4 -13.98 -6.84 -1.47
N LYS A 5 -14.30 -6.53 -2.73
CA LYS A 5 -13.46 -5.71 -3.60
C LYS A 5 -13.28 -4.33 -2.95
N VAL A 6 -12.06 -3.79 -3.01
CA VAL A 6 -11.77 -2.45 -2.50
C VAL A 6 -12.62 -1.45 -3.30
N GLU A 7 -13.32 -0.54 -2.60
CA GLU A 7 -14.16 0.45 -3.28
C GLU A 7 -13.30 1.46 -4.04
N LYS A 8 -13.72 1.79 -5.26
CA LYS A 8 -13.08 2.84 -6.05
C LYS A 8 -13.34 4.21 -5.40
N PRO A 9 -12.36 5.13 -5.43
CA PRO A 9 -12.56 6.49 -4.96
C PRO A 9 -13.64 7.19 -5.79
N LYS A 10 -14.42 8.06 -5.15
CA LYS A 10 -15.53 8.81 -5.74
C LYS A 10 -15.06 9.89 -6.72
N ALA A 11 -13.84 10.37 -6.53
CA ALA A 11 -13.18 11.31 -7.43
C ALA A 11 -11.77 10.80 -7.79
N PRO A 12 -11.21 11.23 -8.94
CA PRO A 12 -9.84 10.90 -9.28
C PRO A 12 -8.86 11.39 -8.21
N LEU A 13 -8.09 10.47 -7.63
CA LEU A 13 -7.02 10.84 -6.69
C LEU A 13 -5.90 11.56 -7.45
N PRO A 14 -5.21 12.54 -6.84
CA PRO A 14 -3.96 13.06 -7.37
C PRO A 14 -2.93 11.95 -7.55
N GLN A 15 -2.10 12.02 -8.60
CA GLN A 15 -1.11 10.97 -8.88
C GLN A 15 -0.16 10.70 -7.70
N LYS A 16 0.27 11.74 -6.98
CA LYS A 16 1.09 11.60 -5.77
C LYS A 16 0.43 10.77 -4.65
N GLU A 17 -0.91 10.80 -4.56
CA GLU A 17 -1.67 10.00 -3.59
C GLU A 17 -1.77 8.54 -4.06
N ARG A 18 -1.95 8.32 -5.37
CA ARG A 18 -1.93 6.97 -5.98
C ARG A 18 -0.58 6.29 -5.76
N GLU A 19 0.49 7.03 -6.00
CA GLU A 19 1.88 6.64 -5.76
C GLU A 19 2.13 6.25 -4.30
N ALA A 20 1.63 7.05 -3.35
CA ALA A 20 1.74 6.76 -1.93
C ALA A 20 0.96 5.50 -1.52
N ILE A 21 -0.19 5.22 -2.13
CA ILE A 21 -0.94 3.98 -1.91
C ILE A 21 -0.13 2.77 -2.41
N VAL A 22 0.49 2.87 -3.59
CA VAL A 22 1.35 1.82 -4.15
C VAL A 22 2.58 1.56 -3.26
N ASP A 23 3.19 2.62 -2.73
CA ASP A 23 4.32 2.52 -1.80
C ASP A 23 3.95 1.77 -0.51
N LEU A 24 2.79 2.08 0.07
CA LEU A 24 2.33 1.38 1.26
C LEU A 24 1.98 -0.09 0.97
N LEU A 25 1.40 -0.39 -0.20
CA LEU A 25 1.16 -1.78 -0.61
C LEU A 25 2.48 -2.56 -0.71
N HIS A 26 3.49 -2.02 -1.40
CA HIS A 26 4.80 -2.70 -1.50
C HIS A 26 5.50 -2.80 -0.15
N LEU A 27 5.38 -1.81 0.74
CA LEU A 27 5.89 -1.95 2.09
C LEU A 27 5.26 -3.14 2.81
N CYS A 28 3.95 -3.35 2.66
CA CYS A 28 3.27 -4.50 3.26
C CYS A 28 3.73 -5.83 2.63
N LEU A 29 3.82 -5.89 1.30
CA LEU A 29 4.29 -7.07 0.54
C LEU A 29 5.71 -7.50 0.94
N TYR A 30 6.61 -6.54 1.13
CA TYR A 30 8.01 -6.82 1.45
C TYR A 30 8.29 -6.93 2.95
N ALA A 31 7.43 -6.35 3.80
CA ALA A 31 7.48 -6.59 5.23
C ALA A 31 7.02 -8.01 5.57
N ASP A 32 6.00 -8.50 4.87
CA ASP A 32 5.58 -9.89 5.01
C ASP A 32 6.63 -10.84 4.40
N ALA A 33 6.91 -11.94 5.10
CA ALA A 33 7.89 -12.93 4.64
C ALA A 33 7.28 -13.94 3.65
N HIS A 34 5.95 -13.95 3.53
CA HIS A 34 5.21 -14.69 2.53
C HIS A 34 4.81 -13.76 1.39
N ILE A 35 5.58 -13.81 0.29
CA ILE A 35 5.06 -13.34 -0.99
C ILE A 35 3.80 -14.16 -1.27
N ALA A 36 2.64 -13.52 -1.17
CA ALA A 36 1.37 -14.15 -1.46
C ALA A 36 1.39 -14.62 -2.93
N LEU A 37 0.93 -15.85 -3.18
CA LEU A 37 0.82 -16.41 -4.55
C LEU A 37 -0.01 -15.54 -5.51
N ASN A 38 -0.72 -14.53 -4.99
CA ASN A 38 -1.59 -13.61 -5.71
C ASN A 38 -1.09 -12.14 -5.74
N GLU A 39 0.17 -11.84 -5.40
CA GLU A 39 0.72 -10.47 -5.38
C GLU A 39 0.38 -9.70 -6.67
N GLY A 40 0.60 -10.31 -7.84
CA GLY A 40 0.29 -9.68 -9.13
C GLY A 40 -1.19 -9.37 -9.34
N GLU A 41 -2.10 -10.17 -8.78
CA GLU A 41 -3.54 -9.90 -8.84
C GLU A 41 -3.91 -8.73 -7.92
N VAL A 42 -3.34 -8.68 -6.70
CA VAL A 42 -3.56 -7.57 -5.76
C VAL A 42 -3.05 -6.25 -6.32
N VAL A 43 -1.86 -6.24 -6.92
CA VAL A 43 -1.28 -5.06 -7.56
C VAL A 43 -2.12 -4.63 -8.77
N SER A 44 -2.52 -5.57 -9.63
CA SER A 44 -3.35 -5.25 -10.81
C SER A 44 -4.70 -4.66 -10.41
N ASP A 45 -5.40 -5.29 -9.45
CA ASP A 45 -6.65 -4.78 -8.89
C ASP A 45 -6.46 -3.39 -8.28
N LEU A 46 -5.34 -3.15 -7.58
CA LEU A 46 -5.03 -1.84 -7.01
C LEU A 46 -4.93 -0.78 -8.11
N VAL A 47 -4.13 -1.04 -9.15
CA VAL A 47 -3.88 -0.12 -10.27
C VAL A 47 -5.19 0.28 -10.94
N GLU A 48 -6.08 -0.69 -11.17
CA GLU A 48 -7.42 -0.44 -11.70
C GLU A 48 -8.33 0.34 -10.74
N THR A 49 -8.15 0.14 -9.43
CA THR A 49 -8.97 0.77 -8.39
C THR A 49 -8.59 2.23 -8.17
N ILE A 50 -7.29 2.53 -8.07
CA ILE A 50 -6.79 3.91 -7.90
C ILE A 50 -6.85 4.72 -9.20
N GLY A 51 -7.11 4.06 -10.33
CA GLY A 51 -7.25 4.68 -11.64
C GLY A 51 -5.94 5.31 -12.11
N TRP A 52 -4.85 4.53 -12.10
CA TRP A 52 -3.51 5.01 -12.45
C TRP A 52 -3.48 5.84 -13.74
N ASP A 53 -2.64 6.88 -13.77
CA ASP A 53 -2.53 7.77 -14.94
C ASP A 53 -1.94 7.00 -16.13
N THR A 54 -2.70 6.92 -17.23
CA THR A 54 -2.31 6.19 -18.44
C THR A 54 -1.14 6.85 -19.18
N ASN A 55 -0.82 8.11 -18.89
CA ASN A 55 0.37 8.79 -19.43
C ASN A 55 1.65 8.42 -18.69
N LEU A 56 1.54 7.73 -17.53
CA LEU A 56 2.67 7.33 -16.71
C LEU A 56 2.81 5.81 -16.71
N SER A 57 4.03 5.33 -16.94
CA SER A 57 4.34 3.90 -16.84
C SER A 57 4.24 3.44 -15.38
N PHE A 58 3.21 2.63 -15.09
CA PHE A 58 3.08 2.00 -13.77
C PHE A 58 4.30 1.14 -13.44
N SER A 59 4.75 0.28 -14.37
CA SER A 59 5.91 -0.61 -14.15
C SER A 59 7.20 0.16 -13.81
N SER A 60 7.37 1.35 -14.40
CA SER A 60 8.50 2.22 -14.09
C SER A 60 8.43 2.79 -12.66
N TYR A 61 7.23 3.08 -12.16
CA TYR A 61 7.02 3.53 -10.79
C TYR A 61 7.09 2.36 -9.80
N GLU A 62 6.45 1.23 -10.12
CA GLU A 62 6.42 -0.01 -9.35
C GLU A 62 7.84 -0.46 -8.99
N SER A 63 8.76 -0.47 -9.96
CA SER A 63 10.16 -0.82 -9.71
C SER A 63 10.83 0.09 -8.66
N LYS A 64 10.52 1.40 -8.67
CA LYS A 64 11.02 2.36 -7.67
C LYS A 64 10.40 2.11 -6.31
N SER A 65 9.09 1.88 -6.28
CA SER A 65 8.31 1.61 -5.08
C SER A 65 8.81 0.34 -4.36
N ILE A 66 9.06 -0.73 -5.12
CA ILE A 66 9.67 -1.97 -4.63
C ILE A 66 11.06 -1.71 -4.02
N ALA A 67 11.92 -0.96 -4.73
CA ALA A 67 13.26 -0.65 -4.22
C ALA A 67 13.20 0.14 -2.90
N ALA A 68 12.31 1.12 -2.82
CA ALA A 68 12.12 1.93 -1.62
C ALA A 68 11.53 1.11 -0.46
N ALA A 69 10.58 0.21 -0.72
CA ALA A 69 10.04 -0.72 0.29
C ALA A 69 11.11 -1.67 0.84
N ARG A 70 12.01 -2.17 -0.01
CA ARG A 70 13.15 -3.00 0.42
C ARG A 70 14.11 -2.22 1.31
N ALA A 71 14.45 -0.98 0.93
CA ALA A 71 15.30 -0.11 1.74
C ALA A 71 14.65 0.22 3.10
N ALA A 72 13.34 0.46 3.11
CA ALA A 72 12.59 0.71 4.34
C ALA A 72 12.65 -0.46 5.34
N LYS A 73 12.84 -1.70 4.87
CA LYS A 73 12.99 -2.89 5.72
C LYS A 73 14.35 -2.98 6.41
N GLU A 74 15.37 -2.26 5.93
CA GLU A 74 16.74 -2.36 6.43
C GLU A 74 16.88 -1.87 7.88
N SER A 75 16.02 -0.95 8.34
CA SER A 75 16.03 -0.50 9.73
C SER A 75 14.68 0.08 10.18
N PRO A 76 14.38 0.10 11.50
CA PRO A 76 13.20 0.78 12.03
C PRO A 76 13.14 2.28 11.68
N ALA A 77 14.28 2.96 11.61
CA ALA A 77 14.36 4.37 11.25
C ALA A 77 13.97 4.60 9.77
N ALA A 78 14.50 3.78 8.86
CA ALA A 78 14.17 3.84 7.44
C ALA A 78 12.68 3.58 7.19
N LYS A 79 12.10 2.60 7.91
CA LYS A 79 10.65 2.33 7.87
C LYS A 79 9.83 3.55 8.31
N GLN A 80 10.22 4.20 9.41
CA GLN A 80 9.52 5.39 9.93
C GLN A 80 9.60 6.59 8.97
N GLU A 81 10.75 6.80 8.34
CA GLU A 81 10.92 7.83 7.30
C GLU A 81 10.03 7.53 6.09
N PHE A 82 10.03 6.29 5.60
CA PHE A 82 9.17 5.86 4.50
C PHE A 82 7.69 6.05 4.80
N LEU A 83 7.23 5.63 5.99
CA LEU A 83 5.85 5.80 6.43
C LEU A 83 5.47 7.28 6.52
N SER A 84 6.37 8.13 7.02
CA SER A 84 6.14 9.57 7.09
C SER A 84 6.00 10.17 5.69
N PHE A 85 6.92 9.84 4.79
CA PHE A 85 6.90 10.31 3.41
C PHE A 85 5.66 9.87 2.62
N ALA A 86 5.17 8.65 2.85
CA ALA A 86 3.90 8.18 2.29
C ALA A 86 2.71 8.93 2.89
N ALA A 87 2.67 9.10 4.21
CA ALA A 87 1.59 9.80 4.91
C ALA A 87 1.46 11.27 4.49
N GLU A 88 2.58 11.98 4.28
CA GLU A 88 2.59 13.39 3.83
C GLU A 88 1.96 13.58 2.44
N ARG A 89 2.03 12.55 1.59
CA ARG A 89 1.41 12.57 0.25
C ARG A 89 -0.08 12.25 0.29
N LEU A 90 -0.56 11.51 1.31
CA LEU A 90 -1.95 11.11 1.48
C LEU A 90 -2.78 12.22 2.15
N GLN A 91 -3.15 13.21 1.36
CA GLN A 91 -3.76 14.46 1.85
C GLN A 91 -5.28 14.38 2.06
N THR A 92 -5.93 13.35 1.50
CA THR A 92 -7.39 13.20 1.55
C THR A 92 -7.80 12.03 2.44
N LYS A 93 -8.93 12.17 3.16
CA LYS A 93 -9.49 11.05 3.94
C LYS A 93 -9.79 9.83 3.06
N GLU A 94 -10.16 10.06 1.80
CA GLU A 94 -10.44 9.02 0.83
C GLU A 94 -9.18 8.24 0.47
N SER A 95 -8.06 8.89 0.13
CA SER A 95 -6.78 8.21 -0.13
C SER A 95 -6.23 7.49 1.08
N GLN A 96 -6.36 8.06 2.28
CA GLN A 96 -5.94 7.42 3.54
C GLN A 96 -6.76 6.15 3.84
N THR A 97 -8.08 6.22 3.63
CA THR A 97 -8.98 5.06 3.82
C THR A 97 -8.65 3.97 2.81
N LEU A 98 -8.47 4.35 1.54
CA LEU A 98 -8.14 3.43 0.46
C LEU A 98 -6.78 2.74 0.72
N ALA A 99 -5.76 3.50 1.13
CA ALA A 99 -4.46 2.95 1.50
C ALA A 99 -4.59 1.87 2.59
N LEU A 100 -5.36 2.15 3.65
CA LEU A 100 -5.58 1.20 4.75
C LEU A 100 -6.34 -0.04 4.29
N ASP A 101 -7.38 0.08 3.47
CA ASP A 101 -8.16 -1.07 3.02
C ASP A 101 -7.39 -1.97 2.05
N VAL A 102 -6.53 -1.38 1.21
CA VAL A 102 -5.60 -2.13 0.35
C VAL A 102 -4.60 -2.91 1.20
N CYS A 103 -3.96 -2.27 2.17
CA CYS A 103 -2.98 -2.93 3.05
C CYS A 103 -3.65 -4.05 3.88
N LYS A 104 -4.86 -3.82 4.41
CA LYS A 104 -5.64 -4.86 5.09
C LYS A 104 -5.95 -6.03 4.17
N ARG A 105 -6.40 -5.76 2.94
CA ARG A 105 -6.76 -6.82 1.99
C ARG A 105 -5.58 -7.76 1.76
N LEU A 106 -4.38 -7.21 1.67
CA LEU A 106 -3.17 -8.01 1.52
C LEU A 106 -2.96 -8.94 2.73
N PHE A 107 -2.95 -8.40 3.94
CA PHE A 107 -2.73 -9.20 5.16
C PHE A 107 -3.83 -10.23 5.44
N TYR A 108 -5.07 -9.98 5.01
CA TYR A 108 -6.18 -10.91 5.22
C TYR A 108 -6.42 -11.87 4.04
N ALA A 109 -5.60 -11.82 2.98
CA ALA A 109 -5.79 -12.64 1.79
C ALA A 109 -5.47 -14.14 2.01
N ASP A 110 -4.52 -14.44 2.91
CA ASP A 110 -4.09 -15.81 3.25
C ASP A 110 -5.01 -16.49 4.29
N GLY A 111 -5.63 -15.71 5.17
CA GLY A 111 -6.42 -16.25 6.30
C GLY A 111 -5.61 -16.53 7.57
N SER A 112 -4.28 -16.45 7.51
CA SER A 112 -3.40 -16.47 8.68
C SER A 112 -3.09 -15.04 9.11
N THR A 113 -3.56 -14.64 10.29
CA THR A 113 -3.11 -13.39 10.92
C THR A 113 -1.74 -13.62 11.53
N ALA A 114 -0.66 -13.31 10.83
CA ALA A 114 0.65 -13.27 11.45
C ALA A 114 0.73 -12.00 12.32
N GLU A 115 1.13 -12.13 13.59
CA GLU A 115 1.14 -11.02 14.56
C GLU A 115 1.92 -9.77 14.08
N ASN A 116 2.89 -9.95 13.17
CA ASN A 116 3.64 -8.87 12.52
C ASN A 116 2.79 -8.03 11.55
N GLU A 117 1.82 -8.62 10.87
CA GLU A 117 0.94 -7.95 9.92
C GLU A 117 0.02 -6.97 10.65
N SER A 118 -0.46 -7.36 11.84
CA SER A 118 -1.21 -6.47 12.73
C SER A 118 -0.39 -5.28 13.24
N ALA A 119 0.93 -5.45 13.45
CA ALA A 119 1.81 -4.38 13.92
C ALA A 119 2.07 -3.34 12.83
N LEU A 120 2.45 -3.77 11.60
CA LEU A 120 2.69 -2.85 10.50
C LEU A 120 1.42 -2.08 10.10
N LEU A 121 0.27 -2.76 10.06
CA LEU A 121 -0.99 -2.08 9.79
C LEU A 121 -1.33 -1.02 10.86
N ALA A 122 -0.99 -1.28 12.13
CA ALA A 122 -1.13 -0.31 13.21
C ALA A 122 -0.19 0.89 13.03
N GLU A 123 1.06 0.67 12.61
CA GLU A 123 2.02 1.74 12.30
C GLU A 123 1.54 2.61 11.13
N ILE A 124 1.06 2.00 10.04
CA ILE A 124 0.49 2.72 8.90
C ILE A 124 -0.70 3.56 9.39
N ARG A 125 -1.61 2.96 10.15
CA ARG A 125 -2.77 3.69 10.70
C ARG A 125 -2.36 4.84 11.61
N ALA A 126 -1.31 4.69 12.40
CA ALA A 126 -0.78 5.76 13.24
C ALA A 126 -0.19 6.90 12.41
N ALA A 127 0.57 6.58 11.35
CA ALA A 127 1.16 7.56 10.44
C ALA A 127 0.09 8.42 9.72
N LEU A 128 -1.05 7.81 9.36
CA LEU A 128 -2.15 8.49 8.65
C LEU A 128 -3.10 9.29 9.55
N LYS A 129 -3.05 9.11 10.88
CA LYS A 129 -3.95 9.78 11.84
C LYS A 129 -3.50 11.20 12.24
N LYS A 130 -2.57 11.80 11.50
CA LYS A 130 -2.11 13.17 11.76
C LYS A 130 -3.19 14.22 11.49
#